data_AF-M5VFY6-F1
#
_entry.id   AF-M5VFY6-F1
#
_cell.length_a   1.000
_cell.length_b   1.000
_cell.length_c   1.000
_cell.angle_alpha   90.00
_cell.angle_beta   90.00
_cell.angle_gamma   90.00
#
_symmetry.space_group_name_H-M   'P 1'
#
loop_
_entity.id
_entity.type
_entity.pdbx_description
1 polymer ?
#
loop_
_entity_poly.entity_id
_entity_poly.type
_entity_poly.pdbx_seq_one_letter_code
_entity_poly.pdbx_strand_id
1 'polypeptide(L)'
;MTLLTLIHIGMTLSIVCFYTGYYFRFKKNLLHRIFNLLGATFNLTTAFTLLYVKYLGGGLENVGIVPAVKRWIIDTHRVFAGITLILMLLMIWSGITRKKEFHRKLHYIFLPLYTAIFLSGLVLFRSTN
;
A
#
# COMPACT_ATOMS: atom_id res chain seq x y z
N MET A 1 -6.13 14.41 15.00
CA MET A 1 -5.70 13.18 14.29
C MET A 1 -4.58 13.58 13.34
N THR A 2 -3.40 12.94 13.43
CA THR A 2 -2.24 13.35 12.59
C THR A 2 -2.35 12.74 11.20
N LEU A 3 -1.64 13.31 10.22
CA LEU A 3 -1.60 12.76 8.87
C LEU A 3 -1.04 11.33 8.86
N LEU A 4 -0.06 11.04 9.72
CA LEU A 4 0.49 9.69 9.89
C LEU A 4 -0.59 8.69 10.31
N THR A 5 -1.47 9.06 11.24
CA THR A 5 -2.61 8.21 11.63
C THR A 5 -3.55 7.95 10.47
N LEU A 6 -3.87 8.97 9.65
CA LEU A 6 -4.69 8.81 8.44
C LEU A 6 -4.04 7.84 7.43
N ILE A 7 -2.74 7.97 7.22
CA ILE A 7 -1.95 7.09 6.36
C ILE A 7 -2.01 5.65 6.88
N HIS A 8 -1.80 5.43 8.17
CA HIS A 8 -1.89 4.10 8.78
C HIS A 8 -3.28 3.50 8.68
N ILE A 9 -4.34 4.28 8.91
CA ILE A 9 -5.72 3.83 8.75
C ILE A 9 -5.98 3.44 7.29
N GLY A 10 -5.57 4.27 6.33
CA GLY A 10 -5.73 3.98 4.90
C GLY A 10 -5.03 2.69 4.49
N MET A 11 -3.78 2.48 4.90
CA MET A 11 -3.05 1.24 4.62
C MET A 11 -3.64 0.03 5.36
N THR A 12 -4.16 0.22 6.58
CA THR A 12 -4.83 -0.85 7.34
C THR A 12 -6.14 -1.27 6.67
N LEU A 13 -6.95 -0.31 6.22
CA LEU A 13 -8.16 -0.62 5.44
C LEU A 13 -7.79 -1.33 4.15
N SER A 14 -6.73 -0.88 3.49
CA SER A 14 -6.22 -1.51 2.27
C SER A 14 -5.82 -2.98 2.47
N ILE A 15 -4.99 -3.26 3.48
CA ILE A 15 -4.52 -4.64 3.74
C ILE A 15 -5.66 -5.55 4.14
N VAL A 16 -6.59 -5.09 4.99
CA VAL A 16 -7.80 -5.83 5.36
C VAL A 16 -8.60 -6.16 4.10
N CYS A 17 -8.85 -5.17 3.22
CA CYS A 17 -9.54 -5.39 1.96
C CYS A 17 -8.83 -6.45 1.08
N PHE A 18 -7.50 -6.43 0.99
CA PHE A 18 -6.78 -7.43 0.21
C PHE A 18 -6.90 -8.85 0.77
N TYR A 19 -6.77 -9.03 2.08
CA TYR A 19 -6.94 -10.34 2.71
C TYR A 19 -8.38 -10.84 2.61
N THR A 20 -9.36 -9.96 2.81
CA THR A 20 -10.79 -10.29 2.60
C THR A 20 -11.06 -10.66 1.15
N GLY A 21 -10.51 -9.90 0.20
CA GLY A 21 -10.59 -10.20 -1.23
C GLY A 21 -9.93 -11.54 -1.57
N TYR A 22 -8.78 -11.86 -0.97
CA TYR A 22 -8.11 -13.14 -1.14
C TYR A 22 -8.95 -14.30 -0.59
N TYR A 23 -9.58 -14.14 0.57
CA TYR A 23 -10.49 -15.14 1.13
C TYR A 23 -11.68 -15.44 0.19
N PHE A 24 -12.29 -14.40 -0.38
CA PHE A 24 -13.42 -14.57 -1.30
C PHE A 24 -13.04 -15.09 -2.69
N ARG A 25 -11.75 -15.18 -3.01
CA ARG A 25 -11.25 -15.71 -4.29
C ARG A 25 -11.87 -17.04 -4.67
N PHE A 26 -12.04 -17.95 -3.70
CA PHE A 26 -12.55 -19.31 -3.92
C PHE A 26 -14.06 -19.44 -3.74
N LYS A 27 -14.73 -18.43 -3.17
CA LYS A 27 -16.16 -18.48 -2.83
C LYS A 27 -17.02 -17.64 -3.77
N LYS A 28 -16.65 -16.37 -3.98
CA LYS A 28 -17.44 -15.39 -4.72
C LYS A 28 -16.53 -14.41 -5.45
N ASN A 29 -16.37 -14.62 -6.76
CA ASN A 29 -15.52 -13.79 -7.62
C ASN A 29 -15.91 -12.30 -7.63
N LEU A 30 -17.21 -11.99 -7.49
CA LEU A 30 -17.68 -10.60 -7.38
C LEU A 30 -17.11 -9.92 -6.13
N LEU A 31 -17.20 -10.55 -4.95
CA LEU A 31 -16.67 -10.02 -3.71
C LEU A 31 -15.14 -9.91 -3.77
N HIS A 32 -14.46 -10.92 -4.33
CA HIS A 32 -13.02 -10.85 -4.59
C HIS A 32 -12.65 -9.57 -5.36
N ARG A 33 -13.37 -9.26 -6.44
CA ARG A 33 -13.12 -8.06 -7.25
C ARG A 33 -13.37 -6.77 -6.48
N ILE A 34 -14.51 -6.67 -5.78
CA ILE A 34 -14.87 -5.47 -5.01
C ILE A 34 -13.82 -5.18 -3.93
N PHE A 35 -13.47 -6.18 -3.13
CA PHE A 35 -12.50 -6.01 -2.05
C PHE A 35 -11.09 -5.70 -2.57
N ASN A 36 -10.63 -6.35 -3.64
CA ASN A 36 -9.32 -6.00 -4.22
C ASN A 36 -9.30 -4.60 -4.82
N LEU A 37 -10.40 -4.15 -5.45
CA LEU A 37 -10.50 -2.77 -5.95
C LEU A 37 -10.51 -1.75 -4.81
N LEU A 38 -11.30 -1.99 -3.75
CA LEU A 38 -11.28 -1.14 -2.56
C LEU A 38 -9.90 -1.08 -1.92
N GLY A 39 -9.25 -2.24 -1.75
CA GLY A 39 -7.90 -2.32 -1.22
C GLY A 39 -6.89 -1.52 -2.05
N ALA A 40 -7.01 -1.60 -3.39
CA ALA A 40 -6.18 -0.85 -4.31
C ALA A 40 -6.44 0.66 -4.22
N THR A 41 -7.71 1.08 -4.17
CA THR A 41 -8.08 2.50 -4.01
C THR A 41 -7.49 3.07 -2.72
N PHE A 42 -7.69 2.42 -1.58
CA PHE A 42 -7.12 2.90 -0.31
C PHE A 42 -5.60 3.01 -0.38
N ASN A 43 -4.91 1.99 -0.92
CA ASN A 43 -3.46 2.04 -1.06
C ASN A 43 -2.99 3.17 -1.99
N LEU A 44 -3.63 3.33 -3.15
CA LEU A 44 -3.26 4.36 -4.12
C LEU A 44 -3.51 5.77 -3.57
N THR A 45 -4.64 5.99 -2.92
CA THR A 45 -4.94 7.28 -2.28
C THR A 45 -3.87 7.61 -1.23
N THR A 46 -3.51 6.66 -0.36
CA THR A 46 -2.46 6.87 0.64
C THR A 46 -1.08 7.08 0.01
N ALA A 47 -0.71 6.27 -1.00
CA ALA A 47 0.57 6.39 -1.70
C ALA A 47 0.71 7.73 -2.42
N PHE A 48 -0.34 8.17 -3.15
CA PHE A 48 -0.33 9.47 -3.80
C PHE A 48 -0.33 10.63 -2.81
N THR A 49 -1.00 10.50 -1.67
CA THR A 49 -0.93 11.50 -0.58
C THR A 49 0.51 11.64 -0.08
N LEU A 50 1.20 10.52 0.19
CA LEU A 50 2.60 10.51 0.62
C LEU A 50 3.54 11.09 -0.43
N LEU A 51 3.35 10.77 -1.71
CA LEU A 51 4.14 11.32 -2.82
C LEU A 51 3.91 12.82 -2.98
N TYR A 52 2.65 13.26 -2.92
CA TYR A 52 2.29 14.68 -2.98
C TYR A 52 2.97 15.45 -1.86
N VAL A 53 2.84 15.00 -0.60
CA VAL A 53 3.47 15.69 0.53
C VAL A 53 4.99 15.71 0.40
N LYS A 54 5.60 14.59 -0.01
CA LYS A 54 7.06 14.48 -0.14
C LYS A 54 7.63 15.44 -1.19
N TYR A 55 7.00 15.55 -2.36
CA TYR A 55 7.57 16.28 -3.51
C TYR A 55 6.96 17.66 -3.75
N LEU A 56 5.68 17.85 -3.42
CA LEU A 56 4.94 19.10 -3.66
C LEU A 56 4.53 19.80 -2.36
N GLY A 57 4.38 19.07 -1.25
CA GLY A 57 4.04 19.62 0.08
C GLY A 57 5.22 20.12 0.91
N GLY A 58 6.38 20.34 0.28
CA GLY A 58 7.60 20.80 0.94
C GLY A 58 8.33 19.76 1.81
N GLY A 59 7.85 18.51 1.84
CA GLY A 59 8.50 17.41 2.55
C GLY A 59 7.63 16.78 3.65
N LEU A 60 7.94 15.53 3.99
CA LEU A 60 7.23 14.78 5.04
C LEU A 60 7.40 15.41 6.43
N GLU A 61 8.52 16.09 6.66
CA GLU A 61 8.82 16.72 7.95
C GLU A 61 7.90 17.92 8.23
N ASN A 62 7.46 18.65 7.18
CA ASN A 62 6.53 19.78 7.32
C ASN A 62 5.15 19.38 7.83
N VAL A 63 4.76 18.11 7.65
CA VAL A 63 3.51 17.56 8.17
C VAL A 63 3.72 16.72 9.43
N GLY A 64 4.89 16.85 10.05
CA GLY A 64 5.25 16.18 11.30
C GLY A 64 5.57 14.69 11.16
N ILE A 65 5.86 14.20 9.95
CA ILE A 65 6.27 12.81 9.71
C ILE A 65 7.79 12.76 9.62
N VAL A 66 8.42 12.19 10.64
CA VAL A 66 9.89 12.08 10.72
C VAL A 66 10.33 10.61 10.76
N PRO A 67 11.52 10.30 10.22
CA PRO A 67 12.08 8.97 10.32
C PRO A 67 12.41 8.62 11.77
N ALA A 68 12.04 7.41 12.21
CA ALA A 68 12.39 6.88 13.52
C ALA A 68 13.73 6.10 13.53
N VAL A 69 14.30 5.85 12.35
CA VAL A 69 15.51 5.05 12.15
C VAL A 69 16.49 5.72 11.18
N LYS A 70 17.65 5.08 10.99
CA LYS A 70 18.69 5.55 10.06
C LYS A 70 18.18 5.68 8.63
N ARG A 71 18.70 6.69 7.91
CA ARG A 71 18.25 7.06 6.56
C ARG A 71 18.34 5.93 5.53
N TRP A 72 19.39 5.11 5.58
CA TRP A 72 19.55 3.98 4.65
C TRP A 72 18.41 2.94 4.75
N ILE A 73 17.85 2.75 5.96
CA ILE A 73 16.71 1.83 6.18
C ILE A 73 15.44 2.43 5.55
N ILE A 74 15.24 3.73 5.73
CA ILE A 74 14.11 4.47 5.15
C ILE A 74 14.15 4.43 3.63
N ASP A 75 15.33 4.66 3.03
CA ASP A 75 15.47 4.65 1.58
C ASP A 75 15.28 3.25 1.01
N THR A 76 15.74 2.21 1.70
CA THR A 76 15.47 0.81 1.36
C THR A 76 13.96 0.52 1.38
N HIS A 77 13.26 0.89 2.46
CA HIS A 77 11.81 0.74 2.56
C HIS A 77 11.08 1.46 1.41
N ARG A 78 11.51 2.68 1.07
CA ARG A 78 10.91 3.46 -0.04
C ARG A 78 11.08 2.79 -1.39
N VAL A 79 12.24 2.18 -1.66
CA VAL A 79 12.47 1.43 -2.90
C VAL A 79 11.50 0.26 -3.00
N PHE A 80 11.37 -0.54 -1.93
CA PHE A 80 10.42 -1.66 -1.93
C PHE A 80 8.95 -1.19 -1.98
N ALA A 81 8.61 -0.07 -1.33
CA ALA A 81 7.28 0.53 -1.44
C ALA A 81 6.98 0.96 -2.89
N GLY A 82 7.97 1.51 -3.59
CA GLY A 82 7.86 1.84 -5.03
C GLY A 82 7.66 0.60 -5.90
N ILE A 83 8.40 -0.48 -5.66
CA ILE A 83 8.20 -1.76 -6.34
C ILE A 83 6.79 -2.30 -6.08
N THR A 84 6.34 -2.23 -4.83
CA THR A 84 5.01 -2.70 -4.42
C THR A 84 3.89 -1.88 -5.09
N LEU A 85 4.09 -0.57 -5.25
CA LEU A 85 3.19 0.29 -6.01
C LEU A 85 3.10 -0.14 -7.48
N ILE A 86 4.23 -0.45 -8.13
CA ILE A 86 4.23 -0.95 -9.52
C ILE A 86 3.48 -2.27 -9.61
N LEU A 87 3.72 -3.21 -8.68
CA LEU A 87 3.01 -4.49 -8.63
C LEU A 87 1.50 -4.30 -8.44
N MET A 88 1.08 -3.33 -7.61
CA MET A 88 -0.33 -2.96 -7.45
C MET A 88 -0.95 -2.52 -8.79
N LEU A 89 -0.28 -1.62 -9.52
CA LEU A 89 -0.76 -1.14 -10.81
C LEU A 89 -0.87 -2.28 -11.83
N LEU A 90 0.11 -3.19 -11.85
CA LEU A 90 0.08 -4.40 -12.67
C LEU A 90 -1.07 -5.35 -12.27
N MET A 91 -1.38 -5.46 -10.97
CA MET A 91 -2.52 -6.24 -10.49
C MET A 91 -3.86 -5.65 -10.95
N ILE A 92 -4.03 -4.33 -10.84
CA ILE A 92 -5.22 -3.61 -11.31
C ILE A 92 -5.37 -3.84 -12.81
N TRP A 93 -4.32 -3.57 -13.58
CA TRP A 93 -4.32 -3.74 -15.03
C TRP A 93 -4.62 -5.18 -15.45
N SER A 94 -3.95 -6.18 -14.85
CA SER A 94 -4.18 -7.59 -15.14
C SER A 94 -5.58 -8.07 -14.74
N GLY A 95 -6.16 -7.48 -13.68
CA GLY A 95 -7.54 -7.74 -13.26
C GLY A 95 -8.58 -7.18 -14.23
N ILE A 96 -8.35 -5.99 -14.79
CA ILE A 96 -9.19 -5.35 -15.80
C ILE A 96 -9.10 -6.10 -17.14
N THR A 97 -7.88 -6.39 -17.60
CA THR A 97 -7.61 -7.12 -18.86
C THR A 97 -7.89 -8.62 -18.78
N ARG A 98 -8.37 -9.10 -17.62
CA ARG A 98 -8.73 -10.51 -17.36
C ARG A 98 -7.59 -11.50 -17.59
N LYS A 99 -6.33 -11.09 -17.44
CA LYS A 99 -5.13 -11.95 -17.53
C LYS A 99 -4.95 -12.79 -16.26
N LYS A 100 -5.82 -13.79 -16.08
CA LYS A 100 -5.99 -14.56 -14.83
C LYS A 100 -4.70 -15.20 -14.29
N GLU A 101 -3.90 -15.84 -15.14
CA GLU A 101 -2.68 -16.53 -14.70
C GLU A 101 -1.62 -15.55 -14.19
N PHE A 102 -1.40 -14.47 -14.95
CA PHE A 102 -0.48 -13.41 -14.57
C PHE A 102 -0.94 -12.70 -13.30
N HIS A 103 -2.23 -12.35 -13.22
CA HIS A 103 -2.83 -11.76 -12.02
C HIS A 103 -2.64 -12.65 -10.79
N ARG A 104 -2.80 -13.98 -10.92
CA ARG A 104 -2.57 -14.92 -9.82
C ARG A 104 -1.12 -14.91 -9.33
N LYS A 105 -0.16 -14.95 -10.25
CA LYS A 105 1.28 -14.91 -9.91
C LYS A 105 1.63 -13.59 -9.23
N LEU A 106 1.12 -12.48 -9.74
CA LEU A 106 1.32 -11.17 -9.12
C LEU A 106 0.71 -11.11 -7.72
N HIS A 107 -0.52 -11.58 -7.51
CA HIS A 107 -1.19 -11.54 -6.21
C HIS A 107 -0.40 -12.31 -5.14
N TYR A 108 0.18 -13.44 -5.52
CA TYR A 108 1.02 -14.27 -4.64
C TYR A 108 2.31 -13.55 -4.19
N ILE A 109 2.90 -12.71 -5.03
CA ILE A 109 4.10 -11.92 -4.70
C ILE A 109 3.73 -10.62 -4.00
N PHE A 110 2.68 -9.96 -4.49
CA PHE A 110 2.22 -8.67 -4.02
C PHE A 110 1.78 -8.74 -2.56
N LEU A 111 0.97 -9.73 -2.19
CA LEU A 111 0.35 -9.76 -0.86
C LEU A 111 1.39 -9.86 0.27
N PRO A 112 2.36 -10.81 0.25
CA PRO A 112 3.41 -10.87 1.28
C PRO A 112 4.29 -9.61 1.30
N LEU A 113 4.67 -9.11 0.12
CA LEU A 113 5.52 -7.93 0.02
C LEU A 113 4.82 -6.68 0.57
N TYR A 114 3.54 -6.48 0.21
CA TYR A 114 2.73 -5.38 0.72
C TYR A 114 2.53 -5.47 2.22
N THR A 115 2.31 -6.66 2.77
CA THR A 115 2.24 -6.87 4.22
C THR A 115 3.55 -6.49 4.91
N ALA A 116 4.71 -6.89 4.38
CA ALA A 116 6.00 -6.52 4.94
C ALA A 116 6.25 -5.00 4.89
N ILE A 117 5.84 -4.34 3.80
CA ILE A 117 5.95 -2.89 3.66
C ILE A 117 5.00 -2.17 4.60
N PHE A 118 3.76 -2.63 4.74
CA PHE A 118 2.84 -2.08 5.73
C PHE A 118 3.42 -2.16 7.15
N LEU A 119 3.84 -3.35 7.58
CA LEU A 119 4.37 -3.57 8.94
C LEU A 119 5.64 -2.76 9.19
N SER A 120 6.57 -2.71 8.23
CA SER A 120 7.76 -1.87 8.36
C SER A 120 7.41 -0.38 8.39
N GLY A 121 6.46 0.07 7.58
CA GLY A 121 5.98 1.46 7.56
C GLY A 121 5.46 1.93 8.93
N LEU A 122 4.77 1.06 9.67
CA LEU A 122 4.27 1.37 11.02
C LEU A 122 5.38 1.72 12.02
N VAL A 123 6.57 1.13 11.87
CA VAL A 123 7.67 1.23 12.84
C VAL A 123 8.73 2.26 12.39
N LEU A 124 8.86 2.47 11.08
CA LEU A 124 9.90 3.32 10.51
C LEU A 124 9.63 4.82 10.61
N PHE A 125 8.37 5.22 10.78
CA PHE A 125 7.95 6.61 10.82
C PHE A 125 7.25 6.93 12.14
N ARG A 126 7.49 8.14 12.67
CA ARG A 126 6.81 8.65 13.86
C ARG A 126 6.25 10.05 13.62
N SER A 127 5.23 10.39 14.40
CA SER A 127 4.68 11.75 14.48
C SER A 127 5.53 12.58 15.42
N THR A 128 5.84 13.83 15.06
CA THR A 128 6.43 14.82 15.98
C THR A 128 5.37 15.57 16.79
N ASN A 129 4.10 15.40 16.45
CA ASN A 129 2.92 15.91 17.17
C ASN A 129 2.32 14.84 18.07
#